data_AF-A0A117NVK6-F1
#
_entry.id   AF-A0A117NVK6-F1
#
_cell.length_a   1.000
_cell.length_b   1.000
_cell.length_c   1.000
_cell.angle_alpha   90.00
_cell.angle_beta   90.00
_cell.angle_gamma   90.00
#
_symmetry.space_group_name_H-M   'P 1'
#
loop_
_entity.id
_entity.type
_entity.pdbx_description
1 polymer ?
#
loop_
_entity_poly.entity_id
_entity_poly.type
_entity_poly.pdbx_seq_one_letter_code
_entity_poly.pdbx_strand_id
1 'polypeptide(L)'
;MPRLNAQDKASNEAAVRAAMEQILQGNLPPGAKADLKTLAQLSGVTRTGFYAKRNRDGTSRPGAYQHLAEEFTGRLQALQDAGEIVDPRAAQLERLKKQNAELTDRVARRDAEVAKLTEFRTLAISRLAAQYDEIERLRSMLTQQAEAADVVTRLSLRAKDAPPGSCSSDSGDIPDGGP
;
A
#
# COMPACT_ATOMS: atom_id res chain seq x y z
N MET A 1 29.29 29.66 41.05
CA MET A 1 29.10 30.23 39.69
C MET A 1 29.63 31.65 39.72
N PRO A 2 30.64 32.01 38.92
CA PRO A 2 31.12 33.39 38.88
C PRO A 2 29.97 34.29 38.39
N ARG A 3 29.83 35.47 38.99
CA ARG A 3 28.89 36.49 38.52
C ARG A 3 29.39 36.93 37.14
N LEU A 4 28.62 36.67 36.08
CA LEU A 4 28.89 37.23 34.75
C LEU A 4 29.03 38.74 34.91
N ASN A 5 30.18 39.30 34.55
CA ASN A 5 30.36 40.74 34.56
C ASN A 5 29.47 41.37 33.48
N ALA A 6 29.17 42.66 33.60
CA ALA A 6 28.33 43.36 32.62
C ALA A 6 28.86 43.23 31.18
N GLN A 7 30.20 43.18 31.05
CA GLN A 7 30.88 42.94 29.77
C GLN A 7 30.60 41.54 29.20
N ASP A 8 30.64 40.49 30.02
CA ASP A 8 30.34 39.12 29.59
C ASP A 8 28.89 39.00 29.15
N LYS A 9 27.98 39.68 29.85
CA LYS A 9 26.56 39.71 29.47
C LYS A 9 26.37 40.40 28.12
N ALA A 10 26.96 41.56 27.91
CA ALA A 10 26.88 42.29 26.65
C ALA A 10 27.47 41.48 25.47
N SER A 11 28.62 40.84 25.69
CA SER A 11 29.26 39.96 24.70
C SER A 11 28.36 38.78 24.32
N ASN A 12 27.78 38.11 25.32
CA ASN A 12 26.85 37.01 25.10
C ASN A 12 25.57 37.46 24.37
N GLU A 13 25.01 38.62 24.70
CA GLU A 13 23.85 39.15 23.96
C GLU A 13 24.19 39.44 22.50
N ALA A 14 25.38 40.01 22.22
CA ALA A 14 25.84 40.22 20.85
C ALA A 14 26.00 38.89 20.10
N ALA A 15 26.58 37.86 20.74
CA ALA A 15 26.70 36.52 20.16
C ALA A 15 25.33 35.87 19.89
N VAL A 16 24.36 36.04 20.79
CA VAL A 16 22.98 35.56 20.58
C VAL A 16 22.32 36.27 19.41
N ARG A 17 22.44 37.60 19.29
CA ARG A 17 21.87 38.34 18.15
C ARG A 17 22.51 37.94 16.82
N ALA A 18 23.83 37.77 16.77
CA ALA A 18 24.52 37.29 15.57
C ALA A 18 24.07 35.87 15.16
N ALA A 19 23.96 34.95 16.14
CA ALA A 19 23.44 33.60 15.91
C ALA A 19 21.97 33.63 15.44
N MET A 20 21.18 34.56 15.97
CA MET A 20 19.78 34.77 15.55
C MET A 20 19.70 35.13 14.08
N GLU A 21 20.46 36.13 13.64
CA GLU A 21 20.52 36.56 12.24
C GLU A 21 20.98 35.44 11.32
N GLN A 22 22.02 34.69 11.72
CA GLN A 22 22.52 33.54 10.98
C GLN A 22 21.41 32.48 10.76
N ILE A 23 20.66 32.14 11.81
CA ILE A 23 19.56 31.16 11.70
C ILE A 23 18.43 31.71 10.83
N LEU A 24 18.02 32.97 11.02
CA LEU A 24 16.92 33.58 10.27
C LEU A 24 17.23 33.72 8.77
N GLN A 25 18.51 33.84 8.40
CA GLN A 25 18.97 33.80 7.01
C GLN A 25 19.03 32.38 6.42
N GLY A 26 18.70 31.35 7.19
CA GLY A 26 18.75 29.95 6.75
C GLY A 26 20.15 29.32 6.78
N ASN A 27 21.16 29.99 7.36
CA ASN A 27 22.52 29.45 7.49
C ASN A 27 22.63 28.53 8.72
N LEU A 28 21.91 27.42 8.67
CA LEU A 28 21.89 26.43 9.73
C LEU A 28 23.01 25.39 9.58
N PRO A 29 23.60 24.93 10.70
CA PRO A 29 24.47 23.76 10.69
C PRO A 29 23.77 22.53 10.07
N PRO A 30 24.53 21.60 9.44
CA PRO A 30 23.94 20.40 8.86
C PRO A 30 23.09 19.62 9.87
N GLY A 31 21.82 19.38 9.53
CA GLY A 31 20.87 18.65 10.37
C GLY A 31 20.28 19.44 11.56
N ALA A 32 20.70 20.68 11.78
CA ALA A 32 20.10 21.56 12.79
C ALA A 32 18.70 22.04 12.38
N LYS A 33 17.96 22.61 13.34
CA LYS A 33 16.63 23.18 13.14
C LYS A 33 16.66 24.66 13.51
N ALA A 34 15.74 25.45 12.98
CA ALA A 34 15.57 26.84 13.40
C ALA A 34 14.88 26.90 14.77
N ASP A 35 15.58 26.51 15.84
CA ASP A 35 15.04 26.42 17.20
C ASP A 35 15.97 27.06 18.26
N LEU A 36 15.44 27.24 19.46
CA LEU A 36 16.18 27.80 20.61
C LEU A 36 17.37 26.93 21.04
N LYS A 37 17.40 25.65 20.69
CA LYS A 37 18.51 24.75 21.00
C LYS A 37 19.70 25.06 20.09
N THR A 38 19.45 25.25 18.79
CA THR A 38 20.47 25.67 17.84
C THR A 38 20.94 27.08 18.12
N LEU A 39 20.05 28.00 18.53
CA LEU A 39 20.44 29.34 18.97
C LEU A 39 21.43 29.28 20.15
N ALA A 40 21.12 28.50 21.18
CA ALA A 40 21.98 28.30 22.34
C ALA A 40 23.35 27.70 21.97
N GLN A 41 23.35 26.73 21.05
CA GLN A 41 24.57 26.08 20.57
C GLN A 41 25.47 27.03 19.79
N LEU A 42 24.90 27.82 18.88
CA LEU A 42 25.65 28.78 18.06
C LEU A 42 26.16 29.97 18.86
N SER A 43 25.37 30.46 19.82
CA SER A 43 25.74 31.62 20.63
C SER A 43 26.67 31.28 21.81
N GLY A 44 26.94 29.99 22.08
CA GLY A 44 27.74 29.54 23.23
C GLY A 44 27.05 29.75 24.59
N VAL A 45 25.76 30.10 24.61
CA VAL A 45 25.01 30.40 25.83
C VAL A 45 24.24 29.16 26.28
N THR A 46 24.22 28.89 27.59
CA THR A 46 23.45 27.75 28.12
C THR A 46 21.94 27.90 27.80
N ARG A 47 21.29 26.82 27.38
CA ARG A 47 19.86 26.81 27.03
C ARG A 47 18.96 27.34 28.16
N THR A 48 19.38 27.15 29.42
CA THR A 48 18.63 27.64 30.60
C THR A 48 18.59 29.16 30.71
N GLY A 49 19.46 29.89 30.00
CA GLY A 49 19.49 31.35 29.99
C GLY A 49 18.28 31.98 29.28
N PHE A 50 17.63 31.23 28.40
CA PHE A 50 16.47 31.65 27.61
C PHE A 50 15.12 31.43 28.32
N TYR A 51 15.10 30.64 29.39
CA TYR A 51 13.86 30.31 30.09
C TYR A 51 13.76 31.01 31.43
N ALA A 52 12.53 31.31 31.84
CA ALA A 52 12.25 31.76 33.19
C ALA A 52 12.65 30.66 34.20
N LYS A 53 13.21 31.08 35.33
CA LYS A 53 13.66 30.19 36.41
C LYS A 53 12.80 30.43 37.64
N ARG A 54 12.41 29.34 38.30
CA ARG A 54 11.65 29.41 39.56
C ARG A 54 12.61 29.67 40.72
N ASN A 55 12.32 30.70 41.51
CA ASN A 55 13.03 30.98 42.75
C ASN A 55 12.59 30.00 43.85
N ARG A 56 13.39 29.92 44.91
CA ARG A 56 13.07 29.11 46.11
C ARG A 56 11.72 29.50 46.73
N ASP A 57 11.35 30.77 46.63
CA ASP A 57 10.12 31.35 47.16
C ASP A 57 8.90 31.15 46.24
N GLY A 58 9.04 30.34 45.17
CA GLY A 58 7.97 30.03 44.23
C GLY A 58 7.72 31.08 43.14
N THR A 59 8.32 32.27 43.24
CA THR A 59 8.24 33.33 42.22
C THR A 59 9.05 32.99 40.96
N SER A 60 8.62 33.47 39.80
CA SER A 60 9.34 33.27 38.53
C SER A 60 10.25 34.47 38.25
N ARG A 61 11.53 34.20 37.97
CA ARG A 61 12.51 35.20 37.55
C ARG A 61 12.81 35.00 36.06
N PRO A 62 12.80 36.07 35.24
CA PRO A 62 13.13 35.94 33.84
C PRO A 62 14.57 35.43 33.65
N GLY A 63 14.75 34.62 32.62
CA GLY A 63 16.07 34.17 32.18
C GLY A 63 16.93 35.38 31.76
N ALA A 64 18.25 35.25 31.89
CA ALA A 64 19.18 36.34 31.55
C ALA A 64 19.03 36.83 30.10
N TYR A 65 18.61 35.95 29.20
CA TYR A 65 18.45 36.20 27.76
C TYR A 65 17.05 35.84 27.27
N GLN A 66 16.05 35.80 28.16
CA GLN A 66 14.68 35.42 27.81
C GLN A 66 14.07 36.32 26.74
N HIS A 67 14.31 37.64 26.82
CA HIS A 67 13.84 38.60 25.82
C HIS A 67 14.37 38.29 24.40
N LEU A 68 15.60 37.79 24.27
CA LEU A 68 16.16 37.40 22.97
C LEU A 68 15.53 36.11 22.44
N ALA A 69 15.10 35.21 23.32
CA ALA A 69 14.33 34.04 22.92
C ALA A 69 12.97 34.45 22.36
N GLU A 70 12.27 35.35 23.06
CA GLU A 70 10.97 35.89 22.63
C GLU A 70 11.11 36.61 21.28
N GLU A 71 12.12 37.47 21.12
CA GLU A 71 12.45 38.14 19.86
C GLU A 71 12.69 37.14 18.71
N PHE A 72 13.54 36.13 18.95
CA PHE A 72 13.83 35.11 17.96
C PHE A 72 12.55 34.35 17.56
N THR A 73 11.74 33.94 18.52
CA THR A 73 10.49 33.23 18.24
C THR A 73 9.48 34.10 17.48
N GLY A 74 9.37 35.40 17.81
CA GLY A 74 8.49 36.31 17.10
C GLY A 74 8.94 36.55 15.66
N ARG A 75 10.24 36.73 15.42
CA ARG A 75 10.80 36.89 14.07
C ARG A 75 10.66 35.61 13.25
N LEU A 76 10.91 34.45 13.85
CA LEU A 76 10.76 33.17 13.18
C LEU A 76 9.30 32.94 12.77
N GLN A 77 8.34 33.25 13.66
CA GLN A 77 6.91 33.17 13.35
C GLN A 77 6.53 34.13 12.22
N ALA A 78 6.99 35.38 12.25
CA ALA A 78 6.71 36.35 11.19
C ALA A 78 7.24 35.90 9.82
N LEU A 79 8.41 35.27 9.76
CA LEU A 79 8.95 34.68 8.52
C LEU A 79 8.10 33.50 8.05
N GLN A 80 7.68 32.62 8.97
CA GLN A 80 6.80 31.50 8.63
C GLN A 80 5.43 31.98 8.12
N ASP A 81 4.84 33.00 8.76
CA ASP A 81 3.57 33.60 8.35
C ASP A 81 3.69 34.30 6.98
N ALA A 82 4.88 34.85 6.66
CA ALA A 82 5.20 35.39 5.33
C ALA A 82 5.49 34.29 4.27
N GLY A 83 5.52 33.02 4.67
CA GLY A 83 5.79 31.88 3.78
C GLY A 83 7.28 31.61 3.52
N GLU A 84 8.18 32.26 4.25
CA GLU A 84 9.62 32.04 4.13
C GLU A 84 10.05 30.73 4.80
N ILE A 85 10.82 29.92 4.08
CA ILE A 85 11.29 28.62 4.57
C ILE A 85 12.66 28.80 5.22
N VAL A 86 12.65 29.10 6.52
CA VAL A 86 13.88 29.25 7.31
C VAL A 86 14.55 27.90 7.59
N ASP A 87 13.78 26.82 7.76
CA ASP A 87 14.31 25.47 7.98
C ASP A 87 14.28 24.64 6.68
N PRO A 88 15.42 24.35 6.05
CA PRO A 88 15.47 23.55 4.82
C PRO A 88 14.91 22.13 5.03
N ARG A 89 14.93 21.59 6.26
CA ARG A 89 14.33 20.29 6.56
C ARG A 89 12.81 20.32 6.51
N ALA A 90 12.18 21.45 6.84
CA ALA A 90 10.73 21.59 6.75
C ALA A 90 10.25 21.50 5.29
N ALA A 91 10.93 22.20 4.38
CA ALA A 91 10.68 22.05 2.93
C ALA A 91 10.92 20.61 2.44
N GLN A 92 12.01 19.98 2.88
CA GLN A 92 12.28 18.59 2.54
C GLN A 92 11.19 17.65 3.06
N LEU A 93 10.70 17.87 4.28
CA LEU A 93 9.64 17.07 4.88
C LEU A 93 8.34 17.18 4.09
N GLU A 94 7.92 18.40 3.74
CA GLU A 94 6.70 18.62 2.95
C GLU A 94 6.82 18.02 1.54
N ARG A 95 7.99 18.20 0.89
CA ARG A 95 8.26 17.53 -0.39
C ARG A 95 8.17 16.01 -0.27
N LEU A 96 8.78 15.43 0.76
CA LEU A 96 8.77 13.98 0.98
C LEU A 96 7.37 13.46 1.30
N LYS A 97 6.58 14.17 2.11
CA LYS A 97 5.17 13.82 2.36
C LYS A 97 4.37 13.78 1.07
N LYS A 98 4.52 14.80 0.21
CA LYS A 98 3.84 14.85 -1.09
C LYS A 98 4.23 13.68 -1.98
N GLN A 99 5.53 13.39 -2.07
CA GLN A 99 6.04 12.25 -2.85
C GLN A 99 5.56 10.91 -2.28
N ASN A 100 5.50 10.76 -0.96
CA ASN A 100 5.03 9.54 -0.31
C ASN A 100 3.54 9.32 -0.60
N ALA A 101 2.70 10.36 -0.45
CA ALA A 101 1.29 10.31 -0.80
C ALA A 101 1.07 9.90 -2.27
N GLU A 102 1.81 10.51 -3.20
CA GLU A 102 1.73 10.17 -4.63
C GLU A 102 2.13 8.70 -4.89
N LEU A 103 3.17 8.22 -4.22
CA LEU A 103 3.61 6.83 -4.35
C LEU A 103 2.57 5.87 -3.77
N THR A 104 1.98 6.17 -2.62
CA THR A 104 0.90 5.38 -2.01
C THR A 104 -0.30 5.29 -2.96
N ASP A 105 -0.73 6.41 -3.54
CA ASP A 105 -1.84 6.44 -4.51
C ASP A 105 -1.53 5.64 -5.78
N ARG A 106 -0.28 5.66 -6.24
CA ARG A 106 0.17 4.87 -7.40
C ARG A 106 0.21 3.38 -7.10
N VAL A 107 0.61 2.98 -5.90
CA VAL A 107 0.62 1.59 -5.46
C VAL A 107 -0.81 1.08 -5.31
N ALA A 108 -1.68 1.81 -4.62
CA ALA A 108 -3.09 1.45 -4.44
C ALA A 108 -3.82 1.24 -5.78
N ARG A 109 -3.58 2.13 -6.77
CA ARG A 109 -4.13 1.95 -8.13
C ARG A 109 -3.63 0.68 -8.81
N ARG A 110 -2.33 0.40 -8.72
CA ARG A 110 -1.76 -0.82 -9.32
C ARG A 110 -2.29 -2.08 -8.64
N ASP A 111 -2.42 -2.08 -7.31
CA ASP A 111 -2.95 -3.23 -6.58
C ASP A 111 -4.40 -3.51 -6.97
N ALA A 112 -5.22 -2.46 -7.17
CA ALA A 112 -6.58 -2.60 -7.67
C ALA A 112 -6.63 -3.16 -9.11
N GLU A 113 -5.75 -2.70 -10.00
CA GLU A 113 -5.64 -3.25 -11.36
C GLU A 113 -5.19 -4.71 -11.36
N VAL A 114 -4.20 -5.07 -10.53
CA VAL A 114 -3.72 -6.44 -10.38
C VAL A 114 -4.82 -7.34 -9.84
N ALA A 115 -5.58 -6.90 -8.83
CA ALA A 115 -6.72 -7.65 -8.31
C ALA A 115 -7.75 -7.93 -9.41
N LYS A 116 -8.15 -6.89 -10.17
CA LYS A 116 -9.09 -7.02 -11.29
C LYS A 116 -8.60 -7.98 -12.37
N LEU A 117 -7.32 -7.88 -12.76
CA LEU A 117 -6.73 -8.77 -13.76
C LEU A 117 -6.64 -10.20 -13.25
N THR A 118 -6.40 -10.39 -11.96
CA THR A 118 -6.34 -11.71 -11.32
C THR A 118 -7.71 -12.37 -11.28
N GLU A 119 -8.75 -11.62 -10.88
CA GLU A 119 -10.15 -12.09 -10.92
C GLU A 119 -10.57 -12.46 -12.35
N PHE A 120 -10.27 -11.58 -13.32
CA PHE A 120 -10.57 -11.83 -14.73
C PHE A 120 -9.85 -13.10 -15.23
N ARG A 121 -8.56 -13.26 -14.92
CA ARG A 121 -7.78 -14.43 -15.30
C ARG A 121 -8.36 -15.71 -14.71
N THR A 122 -8.71 -15.71 -13.42
CA THR A 122 -9.30 -16.87 -12.75
C THR A 122 -10.60 -17.29 -13.44
N LEU A 123 -11.50 -16.33 -13.69
CA LEU A 123 -12.77 -16.59 -14.34
C LEU A 123 -12.60 -17.06 -15.80
N ALA A 124 -11.66 -16.48 -16.55
CA ALA A 124 -11.36 -16.90 -17.91
C ALA A 124 -10.84 -18.35 -17.97
N ILE A 125 -9.94 -18.72 -17.06
CA ILE A 125 -9.41 -20.09 -16.97
C ILE A 125 -10.53 -21.07 -16.63
N SER A 126 -11.37 -20.76 -15.64
CA SER A 126 -12.49 -21.63 -15.27
C SER A 126 -13.47 -21.84 -16.42
N ARG A 127 -13.79 -20.79 -17.18
CA ARG A 127 -14.67 -20.89 -18.37
C ARG A 127 -14.04 -21.74 -19.46
N LEU A 128 -12.75 -21.56 -19.73
CA LEU A 128 -12.06 -22.32 -20.77
C LEU A 128 -11.96 -23.80 -20.40
N ALA A 129 -11.71 -24.12 -19.13
CA ALA A 129 -11.75 -25.50 -18.64
C ALA A 129 -13.14 -26.12 -18.81
N ALA A 130 -14.21 -25.42 -18.40
CA ALA A 130 -15.57 -25.92 -18.56
C ALA A 130 -15.97 -26.13 -20.04
N GLN A 131 -15.52 -25.23 -20.94
CA GLN A 131 -15.74 -25.39 -22.38
C GLN A 131 -14.97 -26.59 -22.94
N TYR A 132 -13.74 -26.79 -22.48
CA TYR A 132 -12.91 -27.93 -22.87
C TYR A 132 -13.57 -29.26 -22.47
N ASP A 133 -14.02 -29.37 -21.21
CA ASP A 133 -14.70 -30.56 -20.69
C ASP A 133 -15.98 -30.86 -21.49
N GLU A 134 -16.76 -29.83 -21.84
CA GLU A 134 -17.97 -30.00 -22.65
C GLU A 134 -17.66 -30.47 -24.07
N ILE A 135 -16.58 -29.97 -24.69
CA ILE A 135 -16.14 -30.43 -26.01
C ILE A 135 -15.72 -31.90 -25.96
N GLU A 136 -14.99 -32.32 -24.93
CA GLU A 136 -14.63 -33.73 -24.73
C GLU A 136 -15.86 -34.62 -24.53
N ARG A 137 -16.83 -34.16 -23.73
CA ARG A 137 -18.11 -34.84 -23.52
C ARG A 137 -18.86 -35.02 -24.84
N LEU A 138 -18.99 -33.95 -25.64
CA LEU A 138 -19.68 -34.01 -26.93
C LEU A 138 -18.95 -34.92 -27.94
N ARG A 139 -17.62 -34.89 -27.96
CA ARG A 139 -16.82 -35.79 -28.81
C ARG A 139 -17.02 -37.25 -28.44
N SER A 140 -16.98 -37.58 -27.15
CA SER A 140 -17.19 -38.96 -26.69
C SER A 140 -18.59 -39.48 -27.03
N MET A 141 -19.63 -38.65 -26.87
CA MET A 141 -21.00 -38.99 -27.31
C MET A 141 -21.07 -39.27 -28.82
N LEU A 142 -20.42 -38.45 -29.64
CA LEU A 142 -20.41 -38.64 -31.09
C LEU A 142 -19.72 -39.95 -31.48
N THR A 143 -18.60 -40.29 -30.84
CA THR A 143 -17.91 -41.57 -31.04
C THR A 143 -18.80 -42.75 -30.67
N GLN A 144 -19.46 -42.71 -29.51
CA GLN A 144 -20.39 -43.76 -29.07
C GLN A 144 -21.57 -43.93 -30.04
N GLN A 145 -22.11 -42.83 -30.56
CA GLN A 145 -23.19 -42.87 -31.55
C GLN A 145 -22.73 -43.47 -32.88
N ALA A 146 -21.52 -43.14 -33.34
CA ALA A 146 -20.94 -43.71 -34.55
C ALA A 146 -20.72 -45.23 -34.41
N GLU A 147 -20.22 -45.68 -33.26
CA GLU A 147 -20.07 -47.11 -32.95
C GLU A 147 -21.42 -47.82 -32.91
N ALA A 148 -22.44 -47.24 -32.25
CA ALA A 148 -23.78 -47.80 -32.21
C ALA A 148 -24.42 -47.90 -33.60
N ALA A 149 -24.25 -46.87 -34.45
CA ALA A 149 -24.73 -46.87 -35.82
C ALA A 149 -24.02 -47.93 -36.67
N ASP A 150 -22.70 -48.10 -36.56
CA ASP A 150 -21.96 -49.18 -37.25
C ASP A 150 -22.46 -50.56 -36.83
N VAL A 151 -22.68 -50.79 -35.53
CA VAL A 151 -23.25 -52.06 -35.02
C VAL A 151 -24.64 -52.35 -35.61
N VAL A 152 -25.54 -51.36 -35.64
CA VAL A 152 -26.87 -51.51 -36.25
C VAL A 152 -26.79 -51.79 -37.75
N THR A 153 -25.88 -51.12 -38.45
CA THR A 153 -25.69 -51.32 -39.90
C THR A 153 -25.15 -52.72 -40.19
N ARG A 154 -24.20 -53.22 -39.39
CA ARG A 154 -23.67 -54.59 -39.48
C ARG A 154 -24.73 -55.66 -39.16
N LEU A 155 -25.57 -55.43 -38.16
CA LEU A 155 -26.69 -56.32 -37.84
C LEU A 155 -27.73 -56.37 -38.96
N SER A 156 -28.07 -55.21 -39.55
CA SER A 156 -28.96 -55.11 -40.71
C SER A 156 -28.41 -55.84 -41.93
N LEU A 157 -27.11 -55.72 -42.22
CA LEU A 157 -26.47 -56.45 -43.31
C LEU A 157 -26.50 -57.97 -43.05
N ARG A 158 -26.23 -58.41 -41.81
CA ARG A 158 -26.29 -59.83 -41.45
C ARG A 158 -27.70 -60.42 -41.44
N ALA A 159 -28.73 -59.63 -41.16
CA ALA A 159 -30.12 -60.04 -41.26
C ALA A 159 -30.59 -60.20 -42.71
N LYS A 160 -30.00 -59.47 -43.67
CA LYS A 160 -30.31 -59.60 -45.10
C LYS A 160 -29.68 -60.83 -45.75
N ASP A 161 -28.60 -61.37 -45.17
CA ASP A 161 -27.94 -62.61 -45.64
C ASP A 161 -28.48 -63.90 -44.97
N ALA A 162 -29.42 -63.79 -44.04
CA ALA A 162 -30.09 -64.95 -43.45
C ALA A 162 -31.19 -65.48 -44.40
N PRO A 163 -31.15 -66.74 -44.86
CA PRO A 163 -32.23 -67.28 -45.68
C PRO A 163 -33.54 -67.34 -44.88
N PRO A 164 -34.70 -67.10 -45.51
CA PRO A 164 -35.99 -67.15 -44.81
C PRO A 164 -36.24 -68.58 -44.28
N GLY A 165 -36.06 -68.75 -42.97
CA GLY A 165 -36.29 -70.00 -42.25
C GLY A 165 -37.77 -70.26 -42.03
N SER A 166 -38.25 -71.34 -42.64
CA SER A 166 -39.55 -72.00 -42.45
C SER A 166 -39.94 -72.14 -40.97
N CYS A 167 -41.05 -71.53 -40.56
CA CYS A 167 -41.73 -71.86 -39.31
C CYS A 167 -42.55 -73.14 -39.51
N SER A 168 -42.04 -74.28 -39.03
CA SER A 168 -42.85 -75.48 -38.81
C SER A 168 -43.64 -75.33 -37.52
N SER A 169 -44.96 -75.28 -37.62
CA SER A 169 -45.88 -75.44 -36.49
C SER A 169 -45.97 -76.92 -36.12
N ASP A 170 -45.45 -77.26 -34.95
CA ASP A 170 -45.55 -78.56 -34.30
C ASP A 170 -46.93 -78.66 -33.62
N SER A 171 -47.87 -79.34 -34.26
CA SER A 171 -49.19 -79.65 -33.72
C SER A 171 -49.10 -80.91 -32.87
N GLY A 172 -49.29 -80.75 -31.56
CA GLY A 172 -49.29 -81.85 -30.60
C GLY A 172 -50.45 -82.81 -30.78
N ASP A 173 -50.13 -84.11 -30.80
CA ASP A 173 -51.07 -85.21 -30.72
C ASP A 173 -51.16 -85.74 -29.27
N ILE A 174 -52.40 -85.86 -28.80
CA ILE A 174 -52.84 -86.38 -27.50
C ILE A 174 -52.95 -87.91 -27.59
N PRO A 175 -52.44 -88.71 -26.63
CA PRO A 175 -52.80 -90.12 -26.57
C PRO A 175 -54.05 -90.32 -25.69
N ASP A 176 -55.07 -90.94 -26.28
CA ASP A 176 -56.24 -91.51 -25.61
C ASP A 176 -56.18 -93.05 -25.74
N GLY A 177 -56.43 -93.77 -24.66
CA GLY A 177 -56.37 -95.23 -24.62
C GLY A 177 -56.48 -95.82 -23.21
N GLY A 178 -57.72 -96.09 -22.79
CA GLY A 178 -58.07 -96.93 -21.61
C GLY A 178 -57.72 -98.42 -21.81
N PRO A 179 -58.23 -99.38 -21.01
CA PRO A 179 -59.47 -99.36 -20.19
C PRO A 179 -59.28 -99.14 -18.68
#